data_AF-A0A2A7A0B5-F1
#
_entry.id   AF-A0A2A7A0B5-F1
#
_cell.length_a   1.000
_cell.length_b   1.000
_cell.length_c   1.000
_cell.angle_alpha   90.00
_cell.angle_beta   90.00
_cell.angle_gamma   90.00
#
_symmetry.space_group_name_H-M   'P 1'
#
loop_
_entity.id
_entity.type
_entity.pdbx_description
1 polymer ?
#
loop_
_entity_poly.entity_id
_entity_poly.type
_entity_poly.pdbx_seq_one_letter_code
_entity_poly.pdbx_strand_id
1 'polypeptide(L)'
;MKVLLINGSPHEKGCTYTALSLIAGELKAQGIETEILHVGGQPVGGCIGCGGCRSGNGCVFGGVVNEAIEKAKTADAFVFGSPVHYASAAGNMASFMDRLAYAGGKYLAYKPAAVCCSARRAGTTSTLDQLVKYPQFFHMPLVNGSYWAMVHGSNPEQVLQDAEGCAVMQELGRNMAWLLRCIEAGKAAGIDHPQNPPRPMTSFIR
;
A
#
# COMPACT_ATOMS: atom_id res chain seq x y z
N MET A 1 5.55 -15.48 6.45
CA MET A 1 5.42 -14.04 6.17
C MET A 1 4.86 -13.86 4.76
N LYS A 2 3.82 -13.03 4.60
CA LYS A 2 3.17 -12.73 3.32
C LYS A 2 3.03 -11.22 3.13
N VAL A 3 3.36 -10.71 1.95
CA VAL A 3 3.22 -9.29 1.59
C VAL A 3 2.17 -9.15 0.49
N LEU A 4 1.18 -8.29 0.73
CA LEU A 4 0.16 -7.95 -0.26
C LEU A 4 0.52 -6.64 -0.96
N LEU A 5 0.74 -6.70 -2.26
CA LEU A 5 1.04 -5.56 -3.10
C LEU A 5 -0.25 -5.14 -3.84
N ILE A 6 -0.60 -3.86 -3.79
CA ILE A 6 -1.82 -3.32 -4.39
C ILE A 6 -1.45 -2.53 -5.64
N ASN A 7 -1.90 -2.99 -6.80
CA ASN A 7 -1.75 -2.27 -8.07
C ASN A 7 -2.98 -1.40 -8.36
N GLY A 8 -2.86 -0.10 -8.08
CA GLY A 8 -3.88 0.91 -8.37
C GLY A 8 -3.93 1.39 -9.82
N SER A 9 -3.10 0.84 -10.72
CA SER A 9 -3.06 1.24 -12.13
C SER A 9 -4.27 0.76 -12.91
N PRO A 10 -4.76 1.53 -13.91
CA PRO A 10 -5.70 1.01 -14.91
C PRO A 10 -5.17 -0.22 -15.66
N HIS A 11 -3.85 -0.36 -15.77
CA HIS A 11 -3.21 -1.46 -16.49
C HIS A 11 -2.69 -2.53 -15.52
N GLU A 12 -3.16 -3.77 -15.70
CA GLU A 12 -2.76 -4.90 -14.86
C GLU A 12 -1.23 -5.13 -14.92
N LYS A 13 -0.64 -5.02 -16.11
CA LYS A 13 0.80 -5.22 -16.37
C LYS A 13 1.47 -3.96 -16.93
N GLY A 14 1.22 -2.81 -16.30
CA GLY A 14 1.80 -1.51 -16.68
C GLY A 14 3.04 -1.08 -15.87
N CYS A 15 3.35 0.22 -15.91
CA CYS A 15 4.49 0.81 -15.18
C CYS A 15 4.44 0.56 -13.67
N THR A 16 3.28 0.78 -13.03
CA THR A 16 3.10 0.54 -11.59
C THR A 16 3.30 -0.94 -11.23
N TYR A 17 2.75 -1.85 -12.06
CA TYR A 17 2.98 -3.29 -11.89
C TYR A 17 4.46 -3.65 -12.00
N THR A 18 5.19 -3.02 -12.92
CA THR A 18 6.63 -3.24 -13.09
C THR A 18 7.39 -2.85 -11.82
N ALA A 19 7.11 -1.68 -11.25
CA ALA A 19 7.68 -1.25 -9.97
C ALA A 19 7.35 -2.22 -8.82
N LEU A 20 6.08 -2.61 -8.68
CA LEU A 20 5.64 -3.58 -7.68
C LEU A 20 6.32 -4.95 -7.87
N SER A 21 6.56 -5.37 -9.11
CA SER A 21 7.20 -6.64 -9.42
C SER A 21 8.67 -6.66 -9.03
N LEU A 22 9.37 -5.53 -9.13
CA LEU A 22 10.75 -5.40 -8.63
C LEU A 22 10.79 -5.59 -7.10
N ILE A 23 9.90 -4.93 -6.36
CA ILE A 23 9.76 -5.10 -4.90
C ILE A 23 9.42 -6.55 -4.56
N ALA A 24 8.45 -7.14 -5.26
CA ALA A 24 8.00 -8.51 -5.06
C ALA A 24 9.09 -9.54 -5.35
N GLY A 25 9.96 -9.28 -6.35
CA GLY A 25 11.09 -10.13 -6.70
C GLY A 25 12.12 -10.24 -5.57
N GLU A 26 12.49 -9.11 -4.96
CA GLU A 26 13.43 -9.09 -3.82
C GLU A 26 12.85 -9.79 -2.58
N LEU A 27 11.56 -9.58 -2.30
CA LEU A 27 10.86 -10.28 -1.22
C LEU A 27 10.86 -11.80 -1.43
N LYS A 28 10.53 -12.25 -2.66
CA LYS A 28 10.55 -13.66 -3.04
C LYS A 28 11.94 -14.28 -2.96
N ALA A 29 12.98 -13.54 -3.38
CA ALA A 29 14.38 -13.97 -3.25
C ALA A 29 14.78 -14.22 -1.79
N GLN A 30 14.10 -13.58 -0.84
CA GLN A 30 14.27 -13.81 0.60
C GLN A 30 13.28 -14.84 1.19
N GLY A 31 12.54 -15.56 0.35
CA GLY A 31 11.57 -16.59 0.79
C GLY A 31 10.29 -16.01 1.40
N ILE A 32 9.95 -14.75 1.12
CA ILE A 32 8.70 -14.12 1.56
C ILE A 32 7.65 -14.26 0.46
N GLU A 33 6.46 -14.74 0.81
CA GLU A 33 5.36 -14.87 -0.14
C GLU A 33 4.86 -13.49 -0.56
N THR A 34 4.61 -13.30 -1.86
CA THR A 34 4.05 -12.05 -2.38
C THR A 34 2.88 -12.29 -3.31
N GLU A 35 1.90 -11.40 -3.23
CA GLU A 35 0.72 -11.39 -4.08
C GLU A 35 0.47 -9.96 -4.58
N ILE A 36 0.28 -9.77 -5.89
CA ILE A 36 -0.11 -8.48 -6.46
C ILE A 36 -1.60 -8.52 -6.76
N LEU A 37 -2.40 -7.73 -6.04
CA LEU A 37 -3.83 -7.55 -6.29
C LEU A 37 -4.05 -6.33 -7.19
N HIS A 38 -4.68 -6.53 -8.34
CA HIS A 38 -5.00 -5.44 -9.27
C HIS A 38 -6.35 -4.80 -8.92
N VAL A 39 -6.33 -3.53 -8.53
CA VAL A 39 -7.53 -2.80 -8.08
C VAL A 39 -7.92 -1.66 -9.01
N GLY A 40 -6.99 -1.22 -9.87
CA GLY A 40 -7.22 -0.07 -10.75
C GLY A 40 -7.93 -0.38 -12.07
N GLY A 41 -8.11 -1.66 -12.42
CA GLY A 41 -8.63 -2.08 -13.73
C GLY A 41 -10.12 -1.83 -13.97
N GLN A 42 -10.90 -1.54 -12.93
CA GLN A 42 -12.34 -1.25 -13.02
C GLN A 42 -12.69 -0.06 -12.12
N PRO A 43 -13.79 0.68 -12.40
CA PRO A 43 -14.26 1.74 -11.52
C PRO A 43 -14.56 1.21 -10.11
N VAL A 44 -13.85 1.72 -9.10
CA VAL A 44 -14.03 1.31 -7.68
C VAL A 44 -15.10 2.16 -6.98
N GLY A 45 -15.16 3.47 -7.29
CA GLY A 45 -16.02 4.42 -6.59
C GLY A 45 -15.52 4.76 -5.18
N GLY A 46 -15.60 6.04 -4.80
CA GLY A 46 -15.10 6.54 -3.52
C GLY A 46 -15.98 6.16 -2.32
N CYS A 47 -15.45 6.37 -1.12
CA CYS A 47 -16.24 6.22 0.11
C CYS A 47 -17.27 7.37 0.21
N ILE A 48 -18.55 7.04 0.38
CA ILE A 48 -19.62 8.04 0.56
C ILE A 48 -19.95 8.33 2.04
N GLY A 49 -19.15 7.82 2.98
CA GLY A 49 -19.36 8.06 4.41
C GLY A 49 -20.62 7.42 5.02
N CYS A 50 -21.20 6.40 4.38
CA CYS A 50 -22.48 5.81 4.83
C CYS A 50 -22.44 5.11 6.20
N GLY A 51 -21.25 4.78 6.71
CA GLY A 51 -21.09 4.11 8.01
C GLY A 51 -21.48 2.62 8.07
N GLY A 52 -21.96 2.02 6.97
CA GLY A 52 -22.45 0.63 6.97
C GLY A 52 -21.39 -0.44 7.34
N CYS A 53 -20.11 -0.14 7.12
CA CYS A 53 -19.00 -1.03 7.52
C CYS A 53 -18.81 -1.16 9.04
N ARG A 54 -19.47 -0.30 9.85
CA ARG A 54 -19.44 -0.41 11.33
C ARG A 54 -19.99 -1.74 11.84
N SER A 55 -20.79 -2.44 11.03
CA SER A 55 -21.23 -3.81 11.30
C SER A 55 -20.08 -4.83 11.38
N GLY A 56 -18.89 -4.50 10.86
CA GLY A 56 -17.72 -5.38 10.87
C GLY A 56 -17.61 -6.32 9.67
N ASN A 57 -18.59 -6.34 8.77
CA ASN A 57 -18.67 -7.24 7.61
C ASN A 57 -18.01 -6.69 6.33
N GLY A 58 -17.06 -5.76 6.48
CA GLY A 58 -16.39 -5.09 5.35
C GLY A 58 -17.22 -3.94 4.75
N CYS A 59 -16.87 -3.54 3.53
CA CYS A 59 -17.55 -2.47 2.82
C CYS A 59 -18.89 -2.97 2.27
N VAL A 60 -19.97 -2.20 2.47
CA VAL A 60 -21.33 -2.57 2.00
C VAL A 60 -21.45 -2.63 0.47
N PHE A 61 -20.58 -1.93 -0.26
CA PHE A 61 -20.53 -1.98 -1.72
C PHE A 61 -19.70 -3.16 -2.26
N GLY A 62 -19.05 -3.94 -1.40
CA GLY A 62 -18.31 -5.13 -1.81
C GLY A 62 -17.20 -4.86 -2.82
N GLY A 63 -17.04 -5.81 -3.75
CA GLY A 63 -16.06 -5.77 -4.83
C GLY A 63 -14.62 -5.96 -4.35
N VAL A 64 -13.68 -5.43 -5.14
CA VAL A 64 -12.23 -5.58 -4.91
C VAL A 64 -11.77 -5.06 -3.55
N VAL A 65 -12.51 -4.13 -2.94
CA VAL A 65 -12.25 -3.66 -1.57
C VAL A 65 -12.43 -4.80 -0.56
N ASN A 66 -13.52 -5.57 -0.65
CA ASN A 66 -13.75 -6.67 0.30
C ASN A 66 -12.78 -7.84 0.03
N GLU A 67 -12.43 -8.08 -1.22
CA GLU A 67 -11.36 -9.03 -1.55
C GLU A 67 -10.03 -8.63 -0.87
N ALA A 68 -9.66 -7.34 -0.97
CA ALA A 68 -8.46 -6.83 -0.30
C ALA A 68 -8.55 -6.94 1.22
N ILE A 69 -9.73 -6.71 1.81
CA ILE A 69 -9.96 -6.88 3.26
C ILE A 69 -9.71 -8.33 3.69
N GLU A 70 -10.21 -9.31 2.94
CA GLU A 70 -10.00 -10.72 3.27
C GLU A 70 -8.51 -11.10 3.18
N LYS A 71 -7.81 -10.65 2.13
CA LYS A 71 -6.35 -10.86 2.01
C LYS A 71 -5.57 -10.12 3.08
N ALA A 72 -6.03 -8.94 3.51
CA ALA A 72 -5.38 -8.15 4.56
C ALA A 72 -5.38 -8.85 5.93
N LYS A 73 -6.31 -9.77 6.20
CA LYS A 73 -6.35 -10.53 7.46
C LYS A 73 -5.09 -11.38 7.66
N THR A 74 -4.56 -11.96 6.59
CA THR A 74 -3.42 -12.88 6.62
C THR A 74 -2.12 -12.27 6.09
N ALA A 75 -2.16 -11.08 5.49
CA ALA A 75 -0.96 -10.35 5.11
C ALA A 75 -0.21 -9.83 6.34
N ASP A 76 1.12 -9.86 6.30
CA ASP A 76 2.02 -9.33 7.33
C ASP A 76 2.52 -7.92 7.01
N ALA A 77 2.53 -7.54 5.73
CA ALA A 77 2.87 -6.20 5.27
C ALA A 77 2.20 -5.87 3.93
N PHE A 78 2.30 -4.60 3.53
CA PHE A 78 1.67 -4.07 2.33
C PHE A 78 2.63 -3.24 1.48
N VAL A 79 2.37 -3.22 0.17
CA VAL A 79 2.96 -2.23 -0.75
C VAL A 79 1.83 -1.61 -1.57
N PHE A 80 1.67 -0.30 -1.50
CA PHE A 80 0.62 0.41 -2.22
C PHE A 80 1.21 1.13 -3.44
N GLY A 81 0.87 0.66 -4.64
CA GLY A 81 1.36 1.20 -5.91
C GLY A 81 0.28 1.97 -6.66
N SER A 82 0.61 3.16 -7.17
CA SER A 82 -0.31 3.96 -8.00
C SER A 82 0.41 4.64 -9.16
N PRO A 83 -0.21 4.78 -10.35
CA PRO A 83 0.28 5.73 -11.32
C PRO A 83 -0.12 7.16 -10.92
N VAL A 84 0.65 8.13 -11.41
CA VAL A 84 0.37 9.55 -11.23
C VAL A 84 -0.64 10.03 -12.28
N HIS A 85 -1.80 10.50 -11.84
CA HIS A 85 -2.79 11.19 -12.68
C HIS A 85 -2.93 12.64 -12.19
N TYR A 86 -2.60 13.60 -13.06
CA TYR A 86 -2.68 15.04 -12.76
C TYR A 86 -2.06 15.44 -11.41
N ALA A 87 -0.82 14.98 -11.16
CA ALA A 87 -0.07 15.23 -9.92
C ALA A 87 -0.73 14.68 -8.63
N SER A 88 -1.47 13.59 -8.74
CA SER A 88 -2.03 12.86 -7.60
C SER A 88 -2.10 11.36 -7.91
N ALA A 89 -2.40 10.54 -6.88
CA ALA A 89 -2.68 9.13 -7.10
C ALA A 89 -3.86 8.96 -8.06
N ALA A 90 -3.83 7.90 -8.88
CA ALA A 90 -4.98 7.56 -9.72
C ALA A 90 -6.29 7.51 -8.91
N GLY A 91 -7.37 8.05 -9.48
CA GLY A 91 -8.66 8.16 -8.80
C GLY A 91 -9.20 6.82 -8.28
N ASN A 92 -8.97 5.72 -9.01
CA ASN A 92 -9.32 4.37 -8.55
C ASN A 92 -8.53 3.96 -7.31
N MET A 93 -7.24 4.29 -7.25
CA MET A 93 -6.41 3.99 -6.08
C MET A 93 -6.84 4.81 -4.87
N ALA A 94 -7.07 6.12 -5.03
CA ALA A 94 -7.56 6.97 -3.94
C ALA A 94 -8.92 6.46 -3.41
N SER A 95 -9.86 6.19 -4.32
CA SER A 95 -11.18 5.65 -3.99
C SER A 95 -11.11 4.29 -3.28
N PHE A 96 -10.24 3.41 -3.74
CA PHE A 96 -9.97 2.11 -3.12
C PHE A 96 -9.43 2.29 -1.71
N MET A 97 -8.42 3.16 -1.52
CA MET A 97 -7.79 3.39 -0.23
C MET A 97 -8.76 4.00 0.79
N ASP A 98 -9.63 4.93 0.39
CA ASP A 98 -10.67 5.50 1.26
C ASP A 98 -11.59 4.40 1.81
N ARG A 99 -12.06 3.52 0.92
CA ARG A 99 -12.97 2.43 1.30
C ARG A 99 -12.26 1.35 2.12
N LEU A 100 -11.04 0.96 1.73
CA LEU A 100 -10.23 -0.03 2.46
C LEU A 100 -9.89 0.47 3.85
N ALA A 101 -9.44 1.71 4.00
CA ALA A 101 -9.11 2.31 5.28
C ALA A 101 -10.32 2.32 6.22
N TYR A 102 -11.48 2.75 5.72
CA TYR A 102 -12.68 2.90 6.55
C TYR A 102 -13.31 1.55 6.93
N ALA A 103 -13.29 0.55 6.04
CA ALA A 103 -13.94 -0.74 6.27
C ALA A 103 -12.98 -1.83 6.80
N GLY A 104 -11.69 -1.74 6.48
CA GLY A 104 -10.68 -2.77 6.70
C GLY A 104 -9.48 -2.33 7.53
N GLY A 105 -9.41 -1.06 7.95
CA GLY A 105 -8.23 -0.47 8.60
C GLY A 105 -7.69 -1.26 9.81
N LYS A 106 -8.55 -1.94 10.57
CA LYS A 106 -8.14 -2.81 11.69
C LYS A 106 -7.21 -3.95 11.27
N TYR A 107 -7.29 -4.41 10.03
CA TYR A 107 -6.43 -5.46 9.49
C TYR A 107 -5.13 -4.92 8.88
N LEU A 108 -5.02 -3.60 8.73
CA LEU A 108 -3.80 -2.91 8.32
C LEU A 108 -2.92 -2.51 9.52
N ALA A 109 -3.55 -2.34 10.68
CA ALA A 109 -2.92 -1.74 11.85
C ALA A 109 -1.58 -2.41 12.23
N TYR A 110 -0.55 -1.58 12.45
CA TYR A 110 0.80 -1.98 12.88
C TYR A 110 1.59 -2.87 11.91
N LYS A 111 1.03 -3.23 10.75
CA LYS A 111 1.75 -3.99 9.71
C LYS A 111 2.61 -3.03 8.90
N PRO A 112 3.86 -3.36 8.56
CA PRO A 112 4.69 -2.50 7.73
C PRO A 112 4.05 -2.18 6.37
N ALA A 113 4.31 -0.97 5.87
CA ALA A 113 3.86 -0.55 4.55
C ALA A 113 4.96 0.16 3.77
N ALA A 114 5.02 -0.10 2.47
CA ALA A 114 5.69 0.78 1.52
C ALA A 114 4.65 1.41 0.59
N VAL A 115 4.98 2.56 0.03
CA VAL A 115 4.19 3.24 -1.01
C VAL A 115 5.12 3.52 -2.17
N CYS A 116 4.69 3.23 -3.40
CA CYS A 116 5.45 3.57 -4.60
C CYS A 116 4.53 4.19 -5.67
N CYS A 117 5.11 4.96 -6.58
CA CYS A 117 4.35 5.49 -7.71
C CYS A 117 5.12 5.42 -9.02
N SER A 118 4.39 5.48 -10.13
CA SER A 118 4.96 5.57 -11.47
C SER A 118 4.46 6.82 -12.20
N ALA A 119 5.34 7.58 -12.81
CA ALA A 119 4.98 8.75 -13.60
C ALA A 119 5.72 8.76 -14.95
N ARG A 120 5.22 9.52 -15.91
CA ARG A 120 6.01 9.83 -17.11
C ARG A 120 7.15 10.82 -16.80
N ARG A 121 6.94 11.77 -15.89
CA ARG A 121 7.91 12.85 -15.59
C ARG A 121 7.80 13.48 -14.21
N ALA A 122 6.59 13.83 -13.76
CA ALA A 122 6.38 14.67 -12.58
C ALA A 122 5.10 14.29 -11.82
N GLY A 123 4.89 14.90 -10.65
CA GLY A 123 3.72 14.67 -9.79
C GLY A 123 3.83 13.47 -8.85
N THR A 124 5.01 12.88 -8.76
CA THR A 124 5.34 11.73 -7.91
C THR A 124 5.31 12.11 -6.43
N THR A 125 5.95 13.21 -6.03
CA THR A 125 6.02 13.66 -4.63
C THR A 125 4.63 13.86 -4.03
N SER A 126 3.75 14.62 -4.69
CA SER A 126 2.37 14.84 -4.23
C SER A 126 1.54 13.56 -4.18
N THR A 127 1.78 12.63 -5.10
CA THR A 127 1.16 11.29 -5.09
C THR A 127 1.61 10.47 -3.89
N LEU A 128 2.91 10.44 -3.60
CA LEU A 128 3.46 9.76 -2.44
C LEU A 128 2.92 10.38 -1.15
N ASP A 129 2.97 11.70 -1.02
CA ASP A 129 2.47 12.46 0.14
C ASP A 129 0.98 12.20 0.42
N GLN A 130 0.17 12.03 -0.64
CA GLN A 130 -1.22 11.65 -0.51
C GLN A 130 -1.36 10.23 0.05
N LEU A 131 -0.64 9.26 -0.53
CA LEU A 131 -0.82 7.85 -0.22
C LEU A 131 -0.21 7.43 1.12
N VAL A 132 0.89 8.04 1.56
CA VAL A 132 1.52 7.71 2.86
C VAL A 132 0.64 8.05 4.07
N LYS A 133 -0.35 8.92 3.91
CA LYS A 133 -1.30 9.28 4.97
C LYS A 133 -2.15 8.08 5.41
N TYR A 134 -2.48 7.17 4.51
CA TYR A 134 -3.30 6.00 4.85
C TYR A 134 -2.54 5.05 5.80
N PRO A 135 -1.33 4.56 5.49
CA PRO A 135 -0.57 3.75 6.45
C PRO A 135 -0.30 4.45 7.79
N GLN A 136 0.00 5.74 7.77
CA GLN A 136 0.24 6.53 9.00
C GLN A 136 -0.97 6.52 9.94
N PHE A 137 -2.19 6.59 9.39
CA PHE A 137 -3.42 6.54 10.17
C PHE A 137 -3.59 5.22 10.94
N PHE A 138 -2.95 4.14 10.48
CA PHE A 138 -3.04 2.80 11.07
C PHE A 138 -1.74 2.37 11.77
N HIS A 139 -0.89 3.31 12.18
CA HIS A 139 0.37 3.01 12.89
C HIS A 139 1.30 2.07 12.11
N MET A 140 1.18 2.03 10.79
CA MET A 140 2.00 1.14 9.96
C MET A 140 3.42 1.70 9.88
N PRO A 141 4.47 0.93 10.25
CA PRO A 141 5.85 1.33 10.01
C PRO A 141 6.09 1.54 8.51
N LEU A 142 6.53 2.75 8.13
CA LEU A 142 6.84 3.06 6.74
C LEU A 142 8.21 2.50 6.35
N VAL A 143 8.22 1.68 5.30
CA VAL A 143 9.44 1.12 4.70
C VAL A 143 9.84 1.98 3.52
N ASN A 144 11.07 2.50 3.57
CA ASN A 144 11.63 3.43 2.59
C ASN A 144 12.92 2.84 1.98
N GLY A 145 13.36 3.43 0.86
CA GLY A 145 14.65 3.17 0.23
C GLY A 145 15.62 4.33 0.47
N SER A 146 16.70 4.35 -0.31
CA SER A 146 17.68 5.45 -0.34
C SER A 146 17.11 6.77 -0.89
N TYR A 147 15.97 6.71 -1.59
CA TYR A 147 15.24 7.86 -2.10
C TYR A 147 13.72 7.64 -2.09
N TRP A 148 12.95 8.64 -2.53
CA TRP A 148 11.49 8.48 -2.69
C TRP A 148 11.16 7.39 -3.72
N ALA A 149 10.22 6.52 -3.37
CA ALA A 149 9.85 5.36 -4.17
C ALA A 149 9.01 5.75 -5.39
N MET A 150 9.69 6.18 -6.44
CA MET A 150 9.09 6.53 -7.73
C MET A 150 9.87 5.94 -8.89
N VAL A 151 9.16 5.59 -9.96
CA VAL A 151 9.75 5.19 -11.25
C VAL A 151 9.23 6.06 -12.38
N HIS A 152 10.07 6.26 -13.39
CA HIS A 152 9.74 7.05 -14.57
C HIS A 152 9.66 6.21 -15.85
N GLY A 153 8.59 6.37 -16.61
CA GLY A 153 8.39 5.70 -17.88
C GLY A 153 6.96 5.81 -18.39
N SER A 154 6.77 5.71 -19.71
CA SER A 154 5.45 5.65 -20.34
C SER A 154 4.98 4.21 -20.64
N ASN A 155 5.88 3.23 -20.50
CA ASN A 155 5.61 1.80 -20.62
C ASN A 155 6.56 1.00 -19.70
N PRO A 156 6.34 -0.31 -19.49
CA PRO A 156 7.19 -1.16 -18.67
C PRO A 156 8.68 -1.12 -19.06
N GLU A 157 8.97 -1.12 -20.36
CA GLU A 157 10.34 -1.16 -20.88
C GLU A 157 11.12 0.11 -20.52
N GLN A 158 10.46 1.27 -20.51
CA GLN A 158 11.06 2.54 -20.09
C GLN A 158 11.22 2.62 -18.57
N VAL A 159 10.30 2.04 -17.79
CA VAL A 159 10.48 1.96 -16.33
C VAL A 159 11.78 1.24 -15.98
N LEU A 160 12.09 0.14 -16.70
CA LEU A 160 13.33 -0.60 -16.50
C LEU A 160 14.60 0.17 -16.91
N GLN A 161 14.47 1.27 -17.65
CA GLN A 161 15.57 2.17 -17.98
C GLN A 161 15.82 3.23 -16.90
N ASP A 162 14.84 3.49 -16.02
CA ASP A 162 15.03 4.31 -14.81
C ASP A 162 15.78 3.49 -13.75
N ALA A 163 17.10 3.40 -13.91
CA ALA A 163 17.97 2.59 -13.07
C ALA A 163 17.91 3.00 -11.59
N GLU A 164 17.79 4.30 -11.31
CA GLU A 164 17.67 4.81 -9.94
C GLU A 164 16.32 4.44 -9.33
N GLY A 165 15.22 4.69 -10.04
CA GLY A 165 13.89 4.27 -9.59
C GLY A 165 13.81 2.75 -9.36
N CYS A 166 14.39 1.95 -10.26
CA CYS A 166 14.46 0.50 -10.11
C CYS A 166 15.27 0.07 -8.89
N ALA A 167 16.43 0.68 -8.65
CA ALA A 167 17.26 0.39 -7.47
C ALA A 167 16.48 0.67 -6.18
N VAL A 168 15.76 1.80 -6.11
CA VAL A 168 14.91 2.14 -4.96
C VAL A 168 13.80 1.10 -4.75
N MET A 169 13.12 0.63 -5.82
CA MET A 169 12.13 -0.45 -5.69
C MET A 169 12.75 -1.73 -5.12
N GLN A 170 13.95 -2.09 -5.56
CA GLN A 170 14.62 -3.29 -5.06
C GLN A 170 15.02 -3.12 -3.58
N GLU A 171 15.53 -1.95 -3.20
CA GLU A 171 15.84 -1.61 -1.81
C GLU A 171 14.60 -1.70 -0.91
N LEU A 172 13.45 -1.20 -1.38
CA LEU A 172 12.17 -1.33 -0.66
C LEU A 172 11.86 -2.80 -0.34
N GLY A 173 12.04 -3.70 -1.31
CA GLY A 173 11.82 -5.13 -1.11
C GLY A 173 12.78 -5.73 -0.06
N ARG A 174 14.06 -5.39 -0.12
CA ARG A 174 15.06 -5.85 0.86
C ARG A 174 14.81 -5.28 2.26
N ASN A 175 14.50 -3.99 2.36
CA ASN A 175 14.23 -3.30 3.62
C ASN A 175 12.94 -3.80 4.27
N MET A 176 11.91 -4.08 3.46
CA MET A 176 10.68 -4.71 3.93
C MET A 176 10.95 -6.10 4.49
N ALA A 177 11.75 -6.91 3.79
CA ALA A 177 12.11 -8.24 4.26
C ALA A 177 12.88 -8.20 5.59
N TRP A 178 13.84 -7.29 5.71
CA TRP A 178 14.57 -7.06 6.96
C TRP A 178 13.62 -6.67 8.11
N LEU A 179 12.76 -5.67 7.89
CA LEU A 179 11.85 -5.18 8.94
C LEU A 179 10.86 -6.26 9.39
N LEU A 180 10.31 -7.03 8.45
CA LEU A 180 9.43 -8.16 8.76
C LEU A 180 10.13 -9.20 9.65
N ARG A 181 11.39 -9.55 9.36
CA ARG A 181 12.18 -10.45 10.21
C ARG A 181 12.45 -9.86 11.59
N CYS A 182 12.74 -8.57 11.68
CA CYS A 182 12.91 -7.88 12.96
C CYS A 182 11.62 -7.92 13.80
N ILE A 183 10.47 -7.68 13.20
CA ILE A 183 9.17 -7.76 13.87
C ILE A 183 8.91 -9.19 14.36
N GLU A 184 9.16 -10.20 13.52
CA GLU A 184 8.97 -11.60 13.89
C GLU A 184 9.89 -12.02 15.05
N ALA A 185 11.16 -11.62 14.99
CA ALA A 185 12.11 -11.83 16.09
C ALA A 185 11.67 -11.11 17.37
N GLY A 186 11.14 -9.89 17.25
CA GLY A 186 10.56 -9.14 18.37
C GLY A 186 9.40 -9.88 19.02
N LYS A 187 8.44 -10.36 18.23
CA LYS A 187 7.32 -11.19 18.73
C LYS A 187 7.81 -12.44 19.44
N ALA A 188 8.78 -13.15 18.87
CA ALA A 188 9.38 -14.33 19.49
C ALA A 188 10.08 -14.01 20.82
N ALA A 189 10.57 -12.79 20.98
CA ALA A 189 11.14 -12.28 22.23
C ALA A 189 10.09 -11.66 23.19
N GLY A 190 8.79 -11.73 22.87
CA GLY A 190 7.72 -11.16 23.69
C GLY A 190 7.55 -9.65 23.55
N ILE A 191 8.07 -9.04 22.47
CA ILE A 191 7.91 -7.62 22.15
C ILE A 191 6.74 -7.47 21.18
N ASP A 192 5.59 -7.09 21.72
CA ASP A 192 4.40 -6.73 20.94
C ASP A 192 4.33 -5.23 20.65
N HIS A 193 3.45 -4.84 19.72
CA HIS A 193 3.20 -3.43 19.46
C HIS A 193 2.56 -2.73 20.69
N PRO A 194 2.77 -1.41 20.86
CA PRO A 194 2.20 -0.67 21.98
C PRO A 194 0.67 -0.77 22.03
N GLN A 195 0.13 -0.89 23.24
CA GLN A 195 -1.32 -0.82 23.49
C GLN A 195 -1.70 0.63 23.78
N ASN A 196 -1.97 1.39 22.72
CA ASN A 196 -2.37 2.79 22.85
C ASN A 196 -3.78 2.91 23.46
N PRO A 197 -4.02 3.87 24.39
CA PRO A 197 -5.35 4.13 24.89
C PRO A 197 -6.27 4.64 23.78
N PRO A 198 -7.61 4.56 23.94
CA PRO A 198 -8.55 5.11 22.98
C PRO A 198 -8.25 6.59 22.68
N ARG A 199 -8.19 6.93 21.39
CA ARG A 199 -7.96 8.32 20.96
C ARG A 199 -9.10 9.22 21.46
N PRO A 200 -8.82 10.34 22.15
CA PRO A 200 -9.84 11.33 22.47
C PRO A 200 -10.52 11.84 21.18
N MET A 201 -11.86 11.85 21.17
CA MET A 201 -12.66 12.39 20.08
C MET A 201 -13.23 13.74 20.50
N THR A 202 -12.86 14.80 19.80
CA THR A 202 -13.41 16.15 20.03
C THR A 202 -14.50 16.45 19.01
N SER A 203 -15.73 16.66 19.47
CA SER A 203 -16.80 17.22 18.62
C SER A 203 -16.76 18.74 18.72
N PHE A 204 -16.67 19.41 17.57
CA PHE A 204 -16.87 20.86 17.47
C PHE A 204 -18.33 21.24 17.19
N ILE A 205 -19.18 20.25 16.92
CA ILE A 205 -20.63 20.43 16.85
C ILE A 205 -21.14 20.41 18.29
N ARG A 206 -21.65 21.55 18.73
CA ARG A 206 -22.29 21.77 20.03
C ARG A 206 -23.80 21.74 19.88
#